data_AF-K0JNF7-F1
#
_entry.id   AF-K0JNF7-F1
#
_cell.length_a   1.000
_cell.length_b   1.000
_cell.length_c   1.000
_cell.angle_alpha   90.00
_cell.angle_beta   90.00
_cell.angle_gamma   90.00
#
_symmetry.space_group_name_H-M   'P 1'
#
loop_
_entity.id
_entity.type
_entity.pdbx_description
1 polymer ?
#
loop_
_entity_poly.entity_id
_entity_poly.type
_entity_poly.pdbx_seq_one_letter_code
_entity_poly.pdbx_strand_id
1 'polypeptide(L)'
;FVCNYHGWSFGADGSLAALPLEQSAYYGQFDKAHSGLREVAKVDSYRGFVFGCFDPQAPTLTDYLGEMGWYLDTWMDSTGGAELVGPPMKSILRCNWKVPSENFIGDGYHVGWTHAAAIKVLGGPLSGLAGNAEIPFDDAGLQVTSRHGHGFGVIWDGLGLIHDDPAYREYAYANVPAVAAKLGDWRAKLYTGHWNAGIFPNCSYLYGTNTFKIWNPRGPNEIEVWTWTLVEKAMSPELKAEVVKQAIHSFGTAGTLESDDGENMETCTWSNRGPQTRKGVMNSQMGQINDHEHPDLPGIVGKNFIGETCYR
;
A
#
# COMPACT_ATOMS: atom_id res chain seq x y z
N PHE A 1 -11.33 19.17 20.91
CA PHE A 1 -10.33 19.98 20.18
C PHE A 1 -10.59 21.46 20.43
N VAL A 2 -9.57 22.32 20.49
CA VAL A 2 -9.76 23.78 20.66
C VAL A 2 -9.02 24.50 19.53
N CYS A 3 -9.72 25.38 18.82
CA CYS A 3 -9.13 26.20 17.76
C CYS A 3 -8.18 27.23 18.37
N ASN A 4 -6.93 27.21 17.93
CA ASN A 4 -5.86 28.06 18.49
C ASN A 4 -6.01 29.56 18.15
N TYR A 5 -6.93 29.93 17.25
CA TYR A 5 -7.10 31.34 16.87
C TYR A 5 -8.06 32.06 17.82
N HIS A 6 -9.33 31.64 17.86
CA HIS A 6 -10.38 32.31 18.65
C HIS A 6 -10.95 31.43 19.77
N GLY A 7 -10.33 30.29 20.06
CA GLY A 7 -10.71 29.43 21.20
C GLY A 7 -12.00 28.64 21.06
N TRP A 8 -12.57 28.51 19.86
CA TRP A 8 -13.75 27.66 19.62
C TRP A 8 -13.41 26.21 19.96
N SER A 9 -14.23 25.56 20.77
CA SER A 9 -14.02 24.19 21.20
C SER A 9 -15.02 23.25 20.55
N PHE A 10 -14.49 22.15 20.02
CA PHE A 10 -15.24 21.10 19.35
C PHE A 10 -15.12 19.80 20.14
N GLY A 11 -16.23 19.06 20.21
CA GLY A 11 -16.26 17.70 20.73
C GLY A 11 -15.41 16.73 19.90
N ALA A 12 -15.17 15.54 20.43
CA ALA A 12 -14.49 14.48 19.67
C ALA A 12 -15.35 13.96 18.50
N ASP A 13 -16.67 14.17 18.57
CA ASP A 13 -17.67 13.92 17.53
C ASP A 13 -17.77 15.06 16.50
N GLY A 14 -16.96 16.13 16.64
CA GLY A 14 -16.98 17.28 15.76
C GLY A 14 -18.06 18.33 16.08
N SER A 15 -18.94 18.10 17.06
CA SER A 15 -19.94 19.09 17.47
C SER A 15 -19.28 20.36 18.01
N LEU A 16 -19.85 21.55 17.76
CA LEU A 16 -19.36 22.79 18.37
C LEU A 16 -19.82 22.86 19.82
N ALA A 17 -18.90 22.59 20.75
CA ALA A 17 -19.19 22.50 22.18
C ALA A 17 -19.31 23.89 22.83
N ALA A 18 -18.34 24.77 22.56
CA ALA A 18 -18.36 26.14 23.06
C ALA A 18 -17.60 27.11 22.15
N LEU A 19 -17.90 28.39 22.31
CA LEU A 19 -17.15 29.49 21.72
C LEU A 19 -16.95 30.59 22.76
N PRO A 20 -15.77 31.24 22.83
CA PRO A 20 -15.55 32.35 23.75
C PRO A 20 -16.53 33.50 23.51
N LEU A 21 -16.91 34.19 24.59
CA LEU A 21 -17.81 35.34 24.57
C LEU A 21 -19.21 35.04 23.99
N GLU A 22 -19.68 33.79 24.08
CA GLU A 22 -21.01 33.36 23.59
C GLU A 22 -22.16 34.25 24.10
N GLN A 23 -22.12 34.68 25.36
CA GLN A 23 -23.15 35.55 25.93
C GLN A 23 -22.91 37.03 25.65
N SER A 24 -21.67 37.51 25.67
CA SER A 24 -21.35 38.95 25.61
C SER A 24 -21.19 39.50 24.20
N ALA A 25 -20.72 38.69 23.26
CA ALA A 25 -20.48 39.10 21.87
C ALA A 25 -21.49 38.45 20.89
N TYR A 26 -21.94 37.23 21.18
CA TYR A 26 -22.96 36.54 20.39
C TYR A 26 -24.37 36.62 21.00
N TYR A 27 -24.52 37.25 22.17
CA TYR A 27 -25.80 37.48 22.85
C TYR A 27 -26.64 36.21 23.09
N GLY A 28 -25.97 35.05 23.20
CA GLY A 28 -26.63 33.75 23.35
C GLY A 28 -27.44 33.29 22.13
N GLN A 29 -27.24 33.92 20.96
CA GLN A 29 -28.01 33.67 19.73
C GLN A 29 -27.24 32.86 18.67
N PHE A 30 -26.05 32.34 18.99
CA PHE A 30 -25.26 31.60 18.01
C PHE A 30 -25.79 30.17 17.83
N ASP A 31 -26.04 29.78 16.58
CA ASP A 31 -26.50 28.43 16.25
C ASP A 31 -25.34 27.43 16.24
N LYS A 32 -25.08 26.82 17.40
CA LYS A 32 -24.07 25.78 17.55
C LYS A 32 -24.44 24.48 16.85
N ALA A 33 -25.74 24.18 16.70
CA ALA A 33 -26.21 22.90 16.18
C ALA A 33 -25.81 22.70 14.71
N HIS A 34 -25.73 23.78 13.93
CA HIS A 34 -25.32 23.74 12.52
C HIS A 34 -23.89 24.23 12.26
N SER A 35 -23.07 24.39 13.31
CA SER A 35 -21.71 24.95 13.23
C SER A 35 -20.61 23.97 13.66
N GLY A 36 -20.88 22.67 13.61
CA GLY A 36 -19.90 21.62 13.86
C GLY A 36 -18.85 21.49 12.74
N LEU A 37 -17.82 20.67 12.99
CA LEU A 37 -16.85 20.28 11.97
C LEU A 37 -17.54 19.53 10.83
N ARG A 38 -17.01 19.65 9.61
CA ARG A 38 -17.50 18.91 8.47
C ARG A 38 -17.13 17.43 8.63
N GLU A 39 -18.15 16.59 8.78
CA GLU A 39 -17.97 15.14 8.92
C GLU A 39 -17.60 14.49 7.58
N VAL A 40 -16.75 13.46 7.64
CA VAL A 40 -16.50 12.54 6.52
C VAL A 40 -17.77 11.69 6.35
N ALA A 41 -18.38 11.70 5.17
CA ALA A 41 -19.71 11.13 4.97
C ALA A 41 -19.81 9.63 5.32
N LYS A 42 -18.73 8.87 5.09
CA LYS A 42 -18.64 7.45 5.45
C LYS A 42 -17.28 7.17 6.07
N VAL A 43 -17.29 6.55 7.25
CA VAL A 43 -16.09 5.98 7.89
C VAL A 43 -16.39 4.52 8.19
N ASP A 44 -15.54 3.61 7.73
CA ASP A 44 -15.73 2.17 7.90
C ASP A 44 -14.37 1.49 8.13
N SER A 45 -14.39 0.26 8.63
CA SER A 45 -13.18 -0.51 8.96
C SER A 45 -13.21 -1.89 8.34
N TYR A 46 -12.13 -2.26 7.66
CA TYR A 46 -11.91 -3.61 7.17
C TYR A 46 -10.74 -4.23 7.94
N ARG A 47 -11.03 -5.25 8.75
CA ARG A 47 -10.04 -5.97 9.59
C ARG A 47 -9.17 -5.07 10.49
N GLY A 48 -9.68 -3.90 10.87
CA GLY A 48 -8.97 -2.93 11.71
C GLY A 48 -8.31 -1.78 10.94
N PHE A 49 -8.29 -1.82 9.60
CA PHE A 49 -7.84 -0.72 8.75
C PHE A 49 -9.02 0.20 8.46
N VAL A 50 -8.89 1.47 8.87
CA VAL A 50 -9.98 2.46 8.80
C VAL A 50 -9.87 3.28 7.51
N PHE A 51 -10.98 3.35 6.76
CA PHE A 51 -11.10 4.11 5.51
C PHE A 51 -12.17 5.19 5.65
N GLY A 52 -12.01 6.27 4.88
CA GLY A 52 -12.97 7.37 4.81
C GLY A 52 -13.38 7.66 3.37
N CYS A 53 -14.65 8.01 3.16
CA CYS A 53 -15.18 8.45 1.87
C CYS A 53 -16.05 9.69 2.05
N PHE A 54 -15.83 10.71 1.21
CA PHE A 54 -16.61 11.94 1.23
C PHE A 54 -17.92 11.84 0.46
N ASP A 55 -18.09 10.83 -0.40
CA ASP A 55 -19.31 10.60 -1.16
C ASP A 55 -20.27 9.69 -0.37
N PRO A 56 -21.43 10.20 0.10
CA PRO A 56 -22.41 9.38 0.81
C PRO A 56 -23.06 8.31 -0.08
N GLN A 57 -22.99 8.45 -1.41
CA GLN A 57 -23.56 7.50 -2.37
C GLN A 57 -22.58 6.41 -2.80
N ALA A 58 -21.32 6.48 -2.34
CA ALA A 58 -20.33 5.45 -2.61
C ALA A 58 -20.79 4.06 -2.09
N PRO A 59 -20.31 2.94 -2.70
CA PRO A 59 -20.58 1.59 -2.20
C PRO A 59 -20.05 1.39 -0.76
N THR A 60 -20.45 0.30 -0.10
CA THR A 60 -19.86 -0.08 1.20
C THR A 60 -18.36 -0.36 1.05
N LEU A 61 -17.59 -0.30 2.13
CA LEU A 61 -16.15 -0.59 2.04
C LEU A 61 -15.90 -2.03 1.54
N THR A 62 -16.69 -3.00 1.99
CA THR A 62 -16.62 -4.39 1.53
C THR A 62 -16.92 -4.50 0.04
N ASP A 63 -17.96 -3.83 -0.47
CA ASP A 63 -18.29 -3.85 -1.90
C ASP A 63 -17.22 -3.15 -2.75
N TYR A 64 -16.64 -2.07 -2.22
CA TYR A 64 -15.53 -1.35 -2.85
C TYR A 64 -14.29 -2.25 -2.97
N LEU A 65 -13.87 -2.90 -1.88
CA LEU A 65 -12.77 -3.86 -1.93
C LEU A 65 -13.08 -5.03 -2.89
N GLY A 66 -14.34 -5.46 -2.95
CA GLY A 66 -14.81 -6.49 -3.88
C GLY A 66 -13.95 -7.75 -3.81
N GLU A 67 -13.46 -8.19 -4.96
CA GLU A 67 -12.58 -9.36 -5.10
C GLU A 67 -11.28 -9.22 -4.31
N MET A 68 -10.75 -8.01 -4.17
CA MET A 68 -9.52 -7.74 -3.43
C MET A 68 -9.64 -8.14 -1.95
N GLY A 69 -10.85 -8.06 -1.37
CA GLY A 69 -11.10 -8.49 0.00
C GLY A 69 -10.69 -9.95 0.25
N TRP A 70 -10.93 -10.84 -0.72
CA TRP A 70 -10.53 -12.25 -0.61
C TRP A 70 -9.02 -12.44 -0.47
N TYR A 71 -8.24 -11.63 -1.19
CA TYR A 71 -6.78 -11.62 -1.12
C TYR A 71 -6.28 -10.96 0.16
N LEU A 72 -6.84 -9.81 0.54
CA LEU A 72 -6.44 -9.07 1.75
C LEU A 72 -6.60 -9.91 3.02
N ASP A 73 -7.67 -10.71 3.12
CA ASP A 73 -7.89 -11.63 4.24
C ASP A 73 -6.71 -12.61 4.47
N THR A 74 -5.89 -12.87 3.44
CA THR A 74 -4.69 -13.74 3.54
C THR A 74 -3.71 -13.27 4.62
N TRP A 75 -3.50 -11.97 4.77
CA TRP A 75 -2.60 -11.43 5.79
C TRP A 75 -3.33 -10.56 6.83
N MET A 76 -4.51 -10.04 6.50
CA MET A 76 -5.32 -9.26 7.44
C MET A 76 -6.09 -10.13 8.44
N ASP A 77 -6.28 -11.44 8.18
CA ASP A 77 -7.05 -12.35 9.02
C ASP A 77 -6.33 -13.70 9.31
N SER A 78 -5.07 -13.88 8.94
CA SER A 78 -4.33 -15.15 9.13
C SER A 78 -4.03 -15.48 10.60
N THR A 79 -3.33 -14.61 11.32
CA THR A 79 -2.74 -14.88 12.65
C THR A 79 -3.29 -13.96 13.74
N GLY A 80 -4.62 -13.83 13.79
CA GLY A 80 -5.30 -12.86 14.68
C GLY A 80 -5.34 -11.43 14.13
N GLY A 81 -4.86 -11.27 12.89
CA GLY A 81 -4.93 -10.06 12.08
C GLY A 81 -3.66 -9.22 12.11
N ALA A 82 -3.69 -8.12 11.37
CA ALA A 82 -2.54 -7.24 11.21
C ALA A 82 -2.75 -5.85 11.83
N GLU A 83 -1.66 -5.15 12.06
CA GLU A 83 -1.64 -3.77 12.57
C GLU A 83 -0.50 -2.95 11.93
N LEU A 84 -0.64 -1.62 11.98
CA LEU A 84 0.39 -0.70 11.54
C LEU A 84 1.18 -0.16 12.73
N VAL A 85 2.51 -0.23 12.65
CA VAL A 85 3.42 0.38 13.62
C VAL A 85 3.73 1.81 13.19
N GLY A 86 3.41 2.76 14.06
CA GLY A 86 3.70 4.19 13.86
C GLY A 86 4.67 4.77 14.91
N PRO A 87 4.96 6.09 14.85
CA PRO A 87 4.45 7.06 13.89
C PRO A 87 4.98 6.82 12.47
N PRO A 88 4.25 7.26 11.42
CA PRO A 88 4.76 7.14 10.05
C PRO A 88 5.95 8.07 9.82
N MET A 89 6.88 7.63 8.97
CA MET A 89 7.80 8.54 8.31
C MET A 89 7.03 9.39 7.31
N LYS A 90 7.33 10.69 7.25
CA LYS A 90 6.73 11.62 6.29
C LYS A 90 7.81 12.31 5.48
N SER A 91 7.72 12.22 4.16
CA SER A 91 8.65 12.88 3.22
C SER A 91 7.89 13.50 2.06
N ILE A 92 8.49 14.52 1.45
CA ILE A 92 7.95 15.16 0.24
C ILE A 92 8.72 14.61 -0.96
N LEU A 93 7.97 14.16 -1.97
CA LEU A 93 8.51 13.70 -3.25
C LEU A 93 7.86 14.50 -4.38
N ARG A 94 8.65 14.99 -5.33
CA ARG A 94 8.14 15.86 -6.41
C ARG A 94 7.64 15.04 -7.59
N CYS A 95 6.66 14.18 -7.35
CA CYS A 95 6.04 13.36 -8.39
C CYS A 95 4.51 13.46 -8.33
N ASN A 96 3.86 12.97 -9.37
CA ASN A 96 2.43 12.73 -9.34
C ASN A 96 2.16 11.47 -8.50
N TRP A 97 1.13 11.48 -7.66
CA TRP A 97 0.77 10.34 -6.80
C TRP A 97 0.52 9.02 -7.55
N LYS A 98 0.16 9.08 -8.84
CA LYS A 98 -0.06 7.89 -9.65
C LYS A 98 1.22 7.12 -9.95
N VAL A 99 2.38 7.78 -10.05
CA VAL A 99 3.65 7.11 -10.41
C VAL A 99 4.10 6.10 -9.35
N PRO A 100 4.14 6.44 -8.03
CA PRO A 100 4.41 5.41 -7.03
C PRO A 100 3.22 4.43 -6.84
N SER A 101 1.98 4.85 -7.16
CA SER A 101 0.83 3.93 -7.09
C SER A 101 0.92 2.83 -8.15
N GLU A 102 1.23 3.18 -9.41
CA GLU A 102 1.42 2.21 -10.50
C GLU A 102 2.69 1.37 -10.28
N ASN A 103 3.75 1.95 -9.72
CA ASN A 103 4.95 1.21 -9.37
C ASN A 103 4.65 0.09 -8.35
N PHE A 104 4.01 0.42 -7.24
CA PHE A 104 3.74 -0.58 -6.19
C PHE A 104 2.67 -1.60 -6.60
N ILE A 105 1.68 -1.24 -7.43
CA ILE A 105 0.58 -2.16 -7.76
C ILE A 105 1.01 -3.31 -8.67
N GLY A 106 2.09 -3.16 -9.46
CA GLY A 106 2.46 -4.17 -10.46
C GLY A 106 3.88 -4.12 -11.02
N ASP A 107 4.77 -3.23 -10.58
CA ASP A 107 6.08 -3.08 -11.25
C ASP A 107 7.10 -4.13 -10.80
N GLY A 108 6.89 -5.40 -11.12
CA GLY A 108 7.95 -6.41 -10.95
C GLY A 108 9.16 -6.14 -11.85
N TYR A 109 8.99 -5.36 -12.93
CA TYR A 109 9.97 -5.22 -14.00
C TYR A 109 11.13 -4.30 -13.64
N HIS A 110 10.86 -3.19 -12.94
CA HIS A 110 11.92 -2.27 -12.51
C HIS A 110 12.87 -2.88 -11.48
N VAL A 111 12.42 -3.87 -10.70
CA VAL A 111 13.14 -4.37 -9.52
C VAL A 111 14.57 -4.77 -9.82
N GLY A 112 14.76 -5.62 -10.83
CA GLY A 112 16.09 -6.11 -11.18
C GLY A 112 16.99 -5.06 -11.83
N TRP A 113 16.44 -3.96 -12.33
CA TRP A 113 17.19 -2.89 -12.99
C TRP A 113 17.47 -1.72 -12.04
N THR A 114 16.42 -1.09 -11.52
CA THR A 114 16.48 0.05 -10.59
C THR A 114 17.25 -0.33 -9.33
N HIS A 115 16.92 -1.47 -8.71
CA HIS A 115 17.54 -1.90 -7.45
C HIS A 115 18.76 -2.81 -7.66
N ALA A 116 19.33 -2.88 -8.87
CA ALA A 116 20.44 -3.79 -9.16
C ALA A 116 21.62 -3.61 -8.20
N ALA A 117 21.90 -2.38 -7.76
CA ALA A 117 22.95 -2.09 -6.79
C ALA A 117 22.57 -2.58 -5.39
N ALA A 118 21.39 -2.21 -4.89
CA ALA A 118 20.90 -2.61 -3.57
C ALA A 118 20.79 -4.14 -3.44
N ILE A 119 20.23 -4.79 -4.45
CA ILE A 119 20.09 -6.26 -4.53
C ILE A 119 21.45 -6.96 -4.48
N LYS A 120 22.47 -6.45 -5.18
CA LYS A 120 23.84 -7.01 -5.12
C LYS A 120 24.48 -6.88 -3.74
N VAL A 121 24.17 -5.81 -3.01
CA VAL A 121 24.69 -5.57 -1.66
C VAL A 121 23.94 -6.41 -0.62
N LEU A 122 22.62 -6.48 -0.73
CA LEU A 122 21.76 -7.28 0.16
C LEU A 122 21.98 -8.79 -0.02
N GLY A 123 22.34 -9.22 -1.24
CA GLY A 123 22.55 -10.63 -1.55
C GLY A 123 21.25 -11.42 -1.53
N GLY A 124 21.31 -12.70 -1.13
CA GLY A 124 20.13 -13.55 -1.01
C GLY A 124 19.46 -13.94 -2.34
N PRO A 125 18.24 -14.49 -2.29
CA PRO A 125 17.58 -15.04 -3.48
C PRO A 125 17.21 -13.99 -4.54
N LEU A 126 17.06 -12.71 -4.17
CA LEU A 126 16.81 -11.63 -5.14
C LEU A 126 18.02 -11.29 -6.02
N SER A 127 19.24 -11.68 -5.63
CA SER A 127 20.46 -11.38 -6.40
C SER A 127 20.40 -11.86 -7.85
N GLY A 128 19.65 -12.93 -8.13
CA GLY A 128 19.40 -13.44 -9.48
C GLY A 128 18.60 -12.49 -10.38
N LEU A 129 17.83 -11.56 -9.83
CA LEU A 129 17.08 -10.56 -10.61
C LEU A 129 17.99 -9.43 -11.11
N ALA A 130 19.18 -9.24 -10.53
CA ALA A 130 20.02 -8.09 -10.82
C ALA A 130 20.43 -8.05 -12.31
N GLY A 131 20.09 -6.95 -12.98
CA GLY A 131 20.34 -6.72 -14.40
C GLY A 131 19.32 -7.36 -15.34
N ASN A 132 18.23 -7.95 -14.84
CA ASN A 132 17.19 -8.62 -15.63
C ASN A 132 17.75 -9.66 -16.64
N ALA A 133 18.84 -10.33 -16.29
CA ALA A 133 19.59 -11.18 -17.21
C ALA A 133 18.95 -12.58 -17.42
N GLU A 134 18.48 -13.22 -16.34
CA GLU A 134 17.75 -14.50 -16.39
C GLU A 134 16.68 -14.53 -15.29
N ILE A 135 15.40 -14.57 -15.67
CA ILE A 135 14.28 -14.77 -14.73
C ILE A 135 13.44 -15.91 -15.29
N PRO A 136 13.20 -17.01 -14.54
CA PRO A 136 12.27 -18.05 -14.97
C PRO A 136 10.84 -17.49 -14.90
N PHE A 137 10.36 -16.91 -16.00
CA PHE A 137 9.12 -16.14 -16.04
C PHE A 137 7.85 -16.98 -15.84
N ASP A 138 7.83 -18.26 -16.19
CA ASP A 138 6.54 -18.98 -16.27
C ASP A 138 5.99 -19.43 -14.91
N ASP A 139 6.83 -19.54 -13.86
CA ASP A 139 6.46 -20.08 -12.55
C ASP A 139 6.96 -19.24 -11.36
N ALA A 140 7.43 -18.00 -11.57
CA ALA A 140 7.98 -17.17 -10.48
C ALA A 140 6.93 -16.44 -9.63
N GLY A 141 5.71 -16.25 -10.16
CA GLY A 141 4.72 -15.40 -9.53
C GLY A 141 3.46 -15.22 -10.37
N LEU A 142 2.60 -14.27 -9.98
CA LEU A 142 1.46 -13.81 -10.79
C LEU A 142 1.15 -12.34 -10.50
N GLN A 143 0.24 -11.76 -11.27
CA GLN A 143 -0.42 -10.49 -10.96
C GLN A 143 -1.94 -10.68 -10.88
N VAL A 144 -2.61 -9.88 -10.06
CA VAL A 144 -4.06 -9.81 -10.01
C VAL A 144 -4.52 -8.36 -10.01
N THR A 145 -5.53 -8.05 -10.83
CA THR A 145 -6.29 -6.80 -10.74
C THR A 145 -7.77 -7.09 -10.50
N SER A 146 -8.46 -6.14 -9.84
CA SER A 146 -9.87 -6.26 -9.45
C SER A 146 -10.70 -5.14 -10.04
N ARG A 147 -12.03 -5.35 -10.06
CA ARG A 147 -13.01 -4.41 -10.64
C ARG A 147 -12.85 -2.94 -10.21
N HIS A 148 -12.44 -2.67 -8.95
CA HIS A 148 -12.33 -1.31 -8.41
C HIS A 148 -10.89 -0.76 -8.45
N GLY A 149 -10.01 -1.35 -9.24
CA GLY A 149 -8.65 -0.87 -9.48
C GLY A 149 -7.64 -1.24 -8.41
N HIS A 150 -7.99 -2.15 -7.48
CA HIS A 150 -7.01 -2.76 -6.58
C HIS A 150 -6.26 -3.86 -7.31
N GLY A 151 -5.01 -4.08 -6.93
CA GLY A 151 -4.22 -5.16 -7.50
C GLY A 151 -2.92 -5.40 -6.77
N PHE A 152 -2.25 -6.47 -7.15
CA PHE A 152 -0.94 -6.82 -6.62
C PHE A 152 -0.18 -7.75 -7.58
N GLY A 153 1.14 -7.67 -7.55
CA GLY A 153 2.03 -8.75 -7.97
C GLY A 153 2.42 -9.61 -6.78
N VAL A 154 2.67 -10.90 -7.00
CA VAL A 154 3.21 -11.81 -5.99
C VAL A 154 4.36 -12.63 -6.54
N ILE A 155 5.45 -12.72 -5.79
CA ILE A 155 6.56 -13.65 -6.03
C ILE A 155 6.39 -14.85 -5.11
N TRP A 156 6.36 -16.07 -5.67
CA TRP A 156 6.16 -17.29 -4.90
C TRP A 156 7.34 -17.58 -3.98
N ASP A 157 7.04 -18.13 -2.80
CA ASP A 157 8.00 -18.38 -1.72
C ASP A 157 8.90 -17.18 -1.41
N GLY A 158 8.34 -15.98 -1.66
CA GLY A 158 9.06 -14.72 -1.62
C GLY A 158 9.19 -14.11 -0.24
N LEU A 159 8.61 -14.72 0.79
CA LEU A 159 8.68 -14.19 2.15
C LEU A 159 10.13 -14.08 2.63
N GLY A 160 10.57 -12.85 2.90
CA GLY A 160 11.96 -12.56 3.27
C GLY A 160 12.92 -12.38 2.09
N LEU A 161 12.42 -12.19 0.86
CA LEU A 161 13.26 -11.95 -0.32
C LEU A 161 14.22 -10.75 -0.18
N ILE A 162 13.74 -9.67 0.43
CA ILE A 162 14.53 -8.44 0.66
C ILE A 162 15.31 -8.52 1.98
N HIS A 163 14.71 -9.16 3.00
CA HIS A 163 15.25 -9.29 4.35
C HIS A 163 15.24 -10.76 4.77
N ASP A 164 16.38 -11.43 4.66
CA ASP A 164 16.51 -12.84 5.06
C ASP A 164 16.62 -12.95 6.59
N ASP A 165 15.49 -12.75 7.27
CA ASP A 165 15.35 -12.98 8.71
C ASP A 165 14.79 -14.39 8.96
N PRO A 166 15.60 -15.33 9.50
CA PRO A 166 15.13 -16.68 9.82
C PRO A 166 13.94 -16.69 10.78
N ALA A 167 13.90 -15.80 11.78
CA ALA A 167 12.83 -15.78 12.77
C ALA A 167 11.49 -15.38 12.14
N TYR A 168 11.51 -14.46 11.18
CA TYR A 168 10.31 -14.08 10.44
C TYR A 168 9.81 -15.21 9.54
N ARG A 169 10.72 -15.88 8.83
CA ARG A 169 10.36 -17.03 7.98
C ARG A 169 9.83 -18.18 8.82
N GLU A 170 10.52 -18.57 9.88
CA GLU A 170 10.10 -19.63 10.79
C GLU A 170 8.70 -19.35 11.36
N TYR A 171 8.45 -18.10 11.79
CA TYR A 171 7.12 -17.68 12.26
C TYR A 171 6.04 -17.89 11.18
N ALA A 172 6.25 -17.40 9.97
CA ALA A 172 5.24 -17.50 8.92
C ALA A 172 5.02 -18.95 8.47
N TYR A 173 6.09 -19.71 8.21
CA TYR A 173 5.97 -21.11 7.81
C TYR A 173 5.33 -21.99 8.88
N ALA A 174 5.54 -21.69 10.18
CA ALA A 174 4.82 -22.35 11.27
C ALA A 174 3.31 -22.09 11.26
N ASN A 175 2.87 -20.96 10.71
CA ASN A 175 1.45 -20.59 10.60
C ASN A 175 0.77 -21.10 9.33
N VAL A 176 1.52 -21.55 8.30
CA VAL A 176 0.97 -22.05 7.03
C VAL A 176 -0.12 -23.12 7.22
N PRO A 177 0.03 -24.15 8.08
CA PRO A 177 -1.04 -25.14 8.28
C PRO A 177 -2.35 -24.53 8.82
N ALA A 178 -2.25 -23.53 9.71
CA ALA A 178 -3.40 -22.84 10.26
C ALA A 178 -4.07 -21.94 9.20
N VAL A 179 -3.26 -21.26 8.38
CA VAL A 179 -3.74 -20.46 7.25
C VAL A 179 -4.43 -21.34 6.21
N ALA A 180 -3.85 -22.49 5.85
CA ALA A 180 -4.45 -23.45 4.93
C ALA A 180 -5.77 -23.99 5.47
N ALA A 181 -5.83 -24.37 6.74
CA ALA A 181 -7.06 -24.85 7.37
C ALA A 181 -8.18 -23.80 7.40
N LYS A 182 -7.84 -22.51 7.56
CA LYS A 182 -8.82 -21.41 7.66
C LYS A 182 -9.21 -20.84 6.29
N LEU A 183 -8.24 -20.66 5.41
CA LEU A 183 -8.35 -19.86 4.19
C LEU A 183 -8.11 -20.68 2.91
N GLY A 184 -7.66 -21.93 3.01
CA GLY A 184 -7.41 -22.82 1.88
C GLY A 184 -6.02 -22.63 1.26
N ASP A 185 -5.66 -23.58 0.40
CA ASP A 185 -4.28 -23.76 -0.08
C ASP A 185 -3.77 -22.58 -0.91
N TRP A 186 -4.61 -21.95 -1.73
CA TRP A 186 -4.24 -20.77 -2.49
C TRP A 186 -3.81 -19.61 -1.59
N ARG A 187 -4.55 -19.35 -0.51
CA ARG A 187 -4.21 -18.29 0.44
C ARG A 187 -3.05 -18.67 1.34
N ALA A 188 -2.87 -19.95 1.65
CA ALA A 188 -1.65 -20.43 2.30
C ALA A 188 -0.39 -20.22 1.43
N LYS A 189 -0.47 -20.47 0.13
CA LYS A 189 0.62 -20.19 -0.83
C LYS A 189 0.89 -18.68 -0.95
N LEU A 190 -0.16 -17.87 -1.03
CA LEU A 190 -0.05 -16.42 -1.07
C LEU A 190 0.56 -15.85 0.23
N TYR A 191 0.28 -16.45 1.38
CA TYR A 191 0.80 -16.04 2.69
C TYR A 191 2.32 -16.20 2.82
N THR A 192 2.96 -17.08 2.05
CA THR A 192 4.44 -17.18 1.98
C THR A 192 5.04 -16.45 0.78
N GLY A 193 4.22 -15.72 0.02
CA GLY A 193 4.69 -14.90 -1.09
C GLY A 193 5.19 -13.51 -0.66
N HIS A 194 5.97 -12.87 -1.53
CA HIS A 194 6.22 -11.43 -1.44
C HIS A 194 5.24 -10.69 -2.34
N TRP A 195 4.56 -9.67 -1.82
CA TRP A 195 3.58 -8.93 -2.60
C TRP A 195 4.04 -7.52 -2.81
N ASN A 196 3.83 -6.99 -4.00
CA ASN A 196 3.75 -5.57 -4.28
C ASN A 196 2.30 -5.23 -4.60
N ALA A 197 1.66 -4.37 -3.80
CA ALA A 197 0.20 -4.21 -3.85
C ALA A 197 -0.25 -2.76 -3.76
N GLY A 198 -1.45 -2.51 -4.31
CA GLY A 198 -2.15 -1.24 -4.26
C GLY A 198 -3.64 -1.41 -3.94
N ILE A 199 -4.11 -0.66 -2.95
CA ILE A 199 -5.55 -0.42 -2.73
C ILE A 199 -5.85 0.96 -3.31
N PHE A 200 -6.54 0.97 -4.45
CA PHE A 200 -6.96 2.20 -5.13
C PHE A 200 -7.59 3.23 -4.16
N PRO A 201 -7.30 4.54 -4.31
CA PRO A 201 -6.39 5.10 -5.31
C PRO A 201 -4.91 5.08 -4.89
N ASN A 202 -4.59 5.42 -3.65
CA ASN A 202 -3.26 5.90 -3.28
C ASN A 202 -2.67 5.21 -2.04
N CYS A 203 -3.14 4.00 -1.72
CA CYS A 203 -2.58 3.16 -0.67
C CYS A 203 -1.78 2.03 -1.32
N SER A 204 -0.56 1.82 -0.87
CA SER A 204 0.32 0.77 -1.37
C SER A 204 1.01 0.06 -0.23
N TYR A 205 1.36 -1.21 -0.42
CA TYR A 205 2.10 -1.96 0.59
C TYR A 205 2.94 -3.05 -0.06
N LEU A 206 3.99 -3.46 0.63
CA LEU A 206 4.71 -4.68 0.32
C LEU A 206 4.50 -5.70 1.44
N TYR A 207 3.80 -6.79 1.17
CA TYR A 207 3.71 -7.90 2.14
C TYR A 207 4.97 -8.77 2.05
N GLY A 208 5.52 -9.16 3.20
CA GLY A 208 6.82 -9.82 3.31
C GLY A 208 7.97 -8.85 3.57
N THR A 209 8.05 -7.73 2.84
CA THR A 209 8.94 -6.62 3.23
C THR A 209 8.34 -5.73 4.31
N ASN A 210 7.01 -5.74 4.41
CA ASN A 210 6.22 -5.15 5.48
C ASN A 210 6.26 -3.61 5.55
N THR A 211 6.45 -2.95 4.40
CA THR A 211 6.24 -1.49 4.28
C THR A 211 4.81 -1.19 3.86
N PHE A 212 4.21 -0.14 4.43
CA PHE A 212 2.84 0.30 4.13
C PHE A 212 2.82 1.80 3.90
N LYS A 213 2.28 2.25 2.76
CA LYS A 213 2.44 3.61 2.27
C LYS A 213 1.12 4.25 1.83
N ILE A 214 1.01 5.55 2.09
CA ILE A 214 -0.04 6.41 1.54
C ILE A 214 0.60 7.56 0.76
N TRP A 215 0.20 7.73 -0.50
CA TRP A 215 0.70 8.78 -1.39
C TRP A 215 -0.23 10.00 -1.34
N ASN A 216 -0.03 10.91 -0.37
CA ASN A 216 -0.96 12.04 -0.20
C ASN A 216 -0.70 13.11 -1.27
N PRO A 217 -1.64 13.38 -2.20
CA PRO A 217 -1.40 14.33 -3.29
C PRO A 217 -1.36 15.78 -2.80
N ARG A 218 -0.37 16.54 -3.28
CA ARG A 218 -0.17 17.98 -3.02
C ARG A 218 -0.15 18.75 -4.35
N GLY A 219 -1.22 18.58 -5.13
CA GLY A 219 -1.28 19.02 -6.52
C GLY A 219 -0.77 17.94 -7.48
N PRO A 220 -0.51 18.29 -8.76
CA PRO A 220 -0.17 17.31 -9.79
C PRO A 220 1.30 16.88 -9.81
N ASN A 221 2.20 17.57 -9.10
CA ASN A 221 3.66 17.36 -9.18
C ASN A 221 4.35 17.22 -7.83
N GLU A 222 3.59 16.99 -6.76
CA GLU A 222 4.11 16.80 -5.42
C GLU A 222 3.20 15.84 -4.64
N ILE A 223 3.81 15.00 -3.82
CA ILE A 223 3.13 14.20 -2.81
C ILE A 223 3.82 14.31 -1.46
N GLU A 224 3.06 14.05 -0.40
CA GLU A 224 3.60 13.74 0.92
C GLU A 224 3.44 12.23 1.17
N VAL A 225 4.56 11.52 1.11
CA VAL A 225 4.63 10.07 1.34
C VAL A 225 4.54 9.82 2.83
N TRP A 226 3.57 9.01 3.27
CA TRP A 226 3.52 8.51 4.64
C TRP A 226 3.85 7.02 4.63
N THR A 227 4.85 6.59 5.41
CA THR A 227 5.31 5.20 5.46
C THR A 227 5.22 4.65 6.89
N TRP A 228 4.45 3.58 7.07
CA TRP A 228 4.35 2.75 8.27
C TRP A 228 4.98 1.38 8.02
N THR A 229 5.08 0.58 9.09
CA THR A 229 5.38 -0.85 8.99
C THR A 229 4.12 -1.66 9.26
N LEU A 230 3.86 -2.66 8.41
CA LEU A 230 2.82 -3.66 8.58
C LEU A 230 3.36 -4.83 9.43
N VAL A 231 2.67 -5.22 10.51
CA VAL A 231 3.04 -6.42 11.28
C VAL A 231 1.81 -7.26 11.60
N GLU A 232 2.03 -8.56 11.79
CA GLU A 232 0.99 -9.46 12.29
C GLU A 232 0.88 -9.32 13.81
N LYS A 233 -0.36 -9.25 14.34
CA LYS A 233 -0.61 -8.98 15.76
C LYS A 233 0.00 -10.04 16.68
N ALA A 234 0.02 -11.29 16.23
CA ALA A 234 0.54 -12.43 16.99
C ALA A 234 2.07 -12.58 16.96
N MET A 235 2.81 -11.75 16.19
CA MET A 235 4.28 -11.72 16.28
C MET A 235 4.71 -11.30 17.69
N SER A 236 5.83 -11.86 18.17
CA SER A 236 6.42 -11.40 19.43
C SER A 236 6.86 -9.93 19.32
N PRO A 237 6.96 -9.19 20.44
CA PRO A 237 7.46 -7.82 20.42
C PRO A 237 8.85 -7.70 19.77
N GLU A 238 9.73 -8.68 19.99
CA GLU A 238 11.08 -8.72 19.42
C GLU A 238 11.04 -8.89 17.90
N LEU A 239 10.19 -9.80 17.40
CA LEU A 239 10.02 -10.01 15.96
C LEU A 239 9.41 -8.78 15.29
N LYS A 240 8.40 -8.14 15.91
CA LYS A 240 7.84 -6.87 15.41
C LYS A 240 8.92 -5.79 15.31
N ALA A 241 9.80 -5.69 16.31
CA ALA A 241 10.87 -4.70 16.31
C ALA A 241 11.88 -4.93 15.19
N GLU A 242 12.27 -6.18 14.92
CA GLU A 242 13.18 -6.50 13.81
C GLU A 242 12.52 -6.26 12.45
N VAL A 243 11.25 -6.66 12.27
CA VAL A 243 10.47 -6.37 11.04
C VAL A 243 10.40 -4.86 10.78
N VAL A 244 10.10 -4.04 11.80
CA VAL A 244 10.10 -2.58 11.69
C VAL A 244 11.46 -2.05 11.24
N LYS A 245 12.53 -2.50 11.88
CA LYS A 245 13.89 -2.08 11.53
C LYS A 245 14.24 -2.41 10.08
N GLN A 246 13.94 -3.62 9.62
CA GLN A 246 14.24 -4.06 8.26
C GLN A 246 13.38 -3.35 7.20
N ALA A 247 12.07 -3.23 7.44
CA ALA A 247 11.16 -2.48 6.57
C ALA A 247 11.60 -1.03 6.39
N ILE A 248 12.01 -0.35 7.47
CA ILE A 248 12.53 1.02 7.43
C ILE A 248 13.90 1.07 6.72
N HIS A 249 14.78 0.10 6.97
CA HIS A 249 16.11 0.05 6.35
C HIS A 249 16.05 -0.07 4.82
N SER A 250 15.01 -0.69 4.27
CA SER A 250 14.79 -0.84 2.82
C SER A 250 13.90 0.22 2.21
N PHE A 251 12.76 0.52 2.84
CA PHE A 251 11.69 1.35 2.28
C PHE A 251 11.28 2.55 3.15
N GLY A 252 12.09 2.90 4.16
CA GLY A 252 11.95 4.16 4.88
C GLY A 252 12.48 5.36 4.09
N THR A 253 12.47 6.55 4.71
CA THR A 253 12.94 7.79 4.06
C THR A 253 14.41 7.72 3.57
N ALA A 254 15.25 6.95 4.27
CA ALA A 254 16.64 6.68 3.90
C ALA A 254 16.83 5.20 3.52
N GLY A 255 15.79 4.59 2.95
CA GLY A 255 15.75 3.18 2.62
C GLY A 255 16.71 2.84 1.48
N THR A 256 17.35 1.67 1.57
CA THR A 256 18.31 1.18 0.58
C THR A 256 17.71 0.94 -0.80
N LEU A 257 16.40 0.65 -0.89
CA LEU A 257 15.69 0.49 -2.16
C LEU A 257 14.87 1.74 -2.51
N GLU A 258 14.16 2.34 -1.53
CA GLU A 258 13.35 3.56 -1.77
C GLU A 258 14.17 4.70 -2.38
N SER A 259 15.44 4.81 -2.00
CA SER A 259 16.33 5.86 -2.49
C SER A 259 16.62 5.73 -4.00
N ASP A 260 16.54 4.52 -4.56
CA ASP A 260 16.73 4.29 -6.00
C ASP A 260 15.54 4.80 -6.81
N ASP A 261 14.33 4.80 -6.23
CA ASP A 261 13.10 5.15 -6.94
C ASP A 261 12.86 6.65 -7.05
N GLY A 262 13.45 7.47 -6.19
CA GLY A 262 13.19 8.91 -6.14
C GLY A 262 13.32 9.58 -7.52
N GLU A 263 14.42 9.32 -8.24
CA GLU A 263 14.62 9.88 -9.58
C GLU A 263 13.63 9.33 -10.62
N ASN A 264 13.32 8.02 -10.58
CA ASN A 264 12.32 7.42 -11.47
C ASN A 264 10.96 8.14 -11.32
N MET A 265 10.49 8.28 -10.07
CA MET A 265 9.19 8.87 -9.79
C MET A 265 9.11 10.36 -10.20
N GLU A 266 10.14 11.13 -9.85
CA GLU A 266 10.17 12.56 -10.18
C GLU A 266 10.31 12.79 -11.69
N THR A 267 11.19 12.06 -12.38
CA THR A 267 11.45 12.27 -13.81
C THR A 267 10.27 11.85 -14.69
N CYS A 268 9.56 10.75 -14.36
CA CYS A 268 8.31 10.37 -15.01
C CYS A 268 7.25 11.48 -14.95
N THR A 269 7.24 12.26 -13.87
CA THR A 269 6.33 13.39 -13.72
C THR A 269 6.83 14.64 -14.46
N TRP A 270 8.07 15.05 -14.18
CA TRP A 270 8.59 16.36 -14.60
C TRP A 270 9.06 16.42 -16.05
N SER A 271 9.35 15.28 -16.69
CA SER A 271 9.62 15.21 -18.13
C SER A 271 8.47 15.78 -18.97
N ASN A 272 7.23 15.68 -18.46
CA ASN A 272 6.02 16.23 -19.06
C ASN A 272 5.89 17.77 -19.00
N ARG A 273 6.86 18.47 -18.38
CA ARG A 273 6.96 19.93 -18.51
C ARG A 273 7.20 20.34 -19.98
N GLY A 274 7.90 19.49 -20.75
CA GLY A 274 8.11 19.68 -22.17
C GLY A 274 6.80 19.60 -22.95
N PRO A 275 6.44 20.61 -23.78
CA PRO A 275 5.16 20.62 -24.50
C PRO A 275 5.04 19.54 -25.58
N GLN A 276 6.16 18.97 -26.05
CA GLN A 276 6.15 17.82 -26.96
C GLN A 276 6.04 16.50 -26.19
N THR A 277 6.81 16.34 -25.09
CA THR A 277 6.80 15.14 -24.25
C THR A 277 5.39 14.78 -23.78
N ARG A 278 4.65 15.75 -23.22
CA ARG A 278 3.31 15.48 -22.68
C ARG A 278 2.22 15.18 -23.72
N LYS A 279 2.53 15.29 -25.01
CA LYS A 279 1.63 14.85 -26.09
C LYS A 279 1.84 13.40 -26.47
N GLY A 280 2.91 12.78 -25.97
CA GLY A 280 3.17 11.35 -26.12
C GLY A 280 2.21 10.50 -25.30
N VAL A 281 2.48 9.20 -25.29
CA VAL A 281 1.69 8.19 -24.58
C VAL A 281 2.62 7.32 -23.74
N MET A 282 2.10 6.79 -22.63
CA MET A 282 2.74 5.74 -21.85
C MET A 282 2.22 4.38 -22.34
N ASN A 283 3.03 3.33 -22.22
CA ASN A 283 2.68 1.98 -22.63
C ASN A 283 2.54 1.10 -21.39
N SER A 284 1.46 0.30 -21.32
CA SER A 284 1.22 -0.69 -20.26
C SER A 284 0.73 -2.02 -20.86
N GLN A 285 1.32 -2.44 -21.98
CA GLN A 285 0.87 -3.60 -22.76
C GLN A 285 1.54 -4.93 -22.38
N MET A 286 2.50 -4.93 -21.45
CA MET A 286 3.25 -6.12 -21.07
C MET A 286 2.32 -7.18 -20.47
N GLY A 287 2.39 -8.39 -21.05
CA GLY A 287 1.61 -9.55 -20.58
C GLY A 287 0.13 -9.56 -20.98
N GLN A 288 -0.38 -8.53 -21.69
CA GLN A 288 -1.82 -8.38 -21.99
C GLN A 288 -2.47 -9.61 -22.63
N ILE A 289 -1.73 -10.35 -23.47
CA ILE A 289 -2.23 -11.55 -24.16
C ILE A 289 -2.46 -12.75 -23.21
N ASN A 290 -1.97 -12.68 -21.98
CA ASN A 290 -2.01 -13.76 -20.99
C ASN A 290 -2.97 -13.48 -19.82
N ASP A 291 -3.63 -12.32 -19.82
CA ASP A 291 -4.62 -11.95 -18.80
C ASP A 291 -5.87 -12.82 -18.98
N HIS A 292 -6.36 -13.41 -17.89
CA HIS A 292 -7.53 -14.29 -17.92
C HIS A 292 -8.28 -14.29 -16.60
N GLU A 293 -9.54 -14.73 -16.65
CA GLU A 293 -10.27 -15.15 -15.45
C GLU A 293 -9.75 -16.52 -15.01
N HIS A 294 -9.26 -16.59 -13.78
CA HIS A 294 -8.72 -17.83 -13.22
C HIS A 294 -9.84 -18.61 -12.49
N PRO A 295 -9.90 -19.95 -12.60
CA PRO A 295 -10.99 -20.74 -12.00
C PRO A 295 -11.08 -20.62 -10.47
N ASP A 296 -9.94 -20.45 -9.80
CA ASP A 296 -9.85 -20.42 -8.33
C ASP A 296 -9.53 -19.05 -7.73
N LEU A 297 -9.14 -18.07 -8.56
CA LEU A 297 -8.62 -16.78 -8.11
C LEU A 297 -9.52 -15.66 -8.66
N PRO A 298 -10.19 -14.87 -7.81
CA PRO A 298 -11.13 -13.84 -8.25
C PRO A 298 -10.41 -12.65 -8.90
N GLY A 299 -11.08 -11.95 -9.81
CA GLY A 299 -10.47 -10.87 -10.61
C GLY A 299 -9.78 -11.36 -11.88
N ILE A 300 -8.98 -10.48 -12.48
CA ILE A 300 -8.20 -10.78 -13.69
C ILE A 300 -6.76 -11.11 -13.29
N VAL A 301 -6.28 -12.26 -13.74
CA VAL A 301 -4.97 -12.81 -13.37
C VAL A 301 -4.03 -12.76 -14.55
N GLY A 302 -2.85 -12.18 -14.33
CA GLY A 302 -1.71 -12.23 -15.22
C GLY A 302 -0.75 -13.35 -14.81
N LYS A 303 -0.18 -14.07 -15.78
CA LYS A 303 0.65 -15.26 -15.55
C LYS A 303 1.93 -15.02 -14.73
N ASN A 304 2.40 -13.77 -14.58
CA ASN A 304 3.68 -13.45 -13.97
C ASN A 304 3.61 -12.16 -13.12
N PHE A 305 4.44 -12.06 -12.09
CA PHE A 305 4.67 -10.85 -11.30
C PHE A 305 5.36 -9.73 -12.10
N ILE A 306 6.16 -10.09 -13.10
CA ILE A 306 6.69 -9.17 -14.12
C ILE A 306 5.66 -9.10 -15.25
N GLY A 307 4.86 -8.05 -15.21
CA GLY A 307 3.78 -7.78 -16.16
C GLY A 307 3.13 -6.44 -15.84
N GLU A 308 2.13 -6.07 -16.63
CA GLU A 308 1.41 -4.81 -16.47
C GLU A 308 -0.11 -5.05 -16.35
N THR A 309 -0.51 -6.22 -15.83
CA THR A 309 -1.92 -6.58 -15.59
C THR A 309 -2.56 -5.61 -14.62
N CYS A 310 -1.86 -5.27 -13.54
CA CYS A 310 -2.35 -4.31 -12.53
C CYS A 310 -2.32 -2.85 -12.99
N TYR A 311 -1.60 -2.55 -14.07
CA TYR A 311 -1.58 -1.21 -14.67
C TYR A 311 -2.78 -0.95 -15.58
N ARG A 312 -3.33 -2.01 -16.20
CA ARG A 312 -4.48 -1.96 -17.12
C ARG A 312 -5.80 -1.87 -16.36
#